data_AF-X1UHG5-F1
#
_entry.id   AF-X1UHG5-F1
#
_cell.length_a   1.000
_cell.length_b   1.000
_cell.length_c   1.000
_cell.angle_alpha   90.00
_cell.angle_beta   90.00
_cell.angle_gamma   90.00
#
_symmetry.space_group_name_H-M   'P 1'
#
loop_
_entity.id
_entity.type
_entity.pdbx_description
1 polymer ?
#
loop_
_entity_poly.entity_id
_entity_poly.type
_entity_poly.pdbx_seq_one_letter_code
_entity_poly.pdbx_strand_id
1 'polypeptide(L)' 'MKMNEKKVALITGSTHGIGKAIVLELAKLGLSTVINGSST' A
#
# COMPACT_ATOMS: atom_id res chain seq x y z
N MET A 1 16.64 1.44 21.63
CA MET A 1 16.38 1.24 20.18
C MET A 1 15.02 1.87 19.88
N LYS A 2 14.95 3.00 19.15
CA LYS A 2 13.65 3.52 18.70
C LYS A 2 13.22 2.68 17.52
N MET A 3 12.09 1.99 17.65
CA MET A 3 11.41 1.40 16.51
C MET A 3 10.96 2.58 15.64
N ASN A 4 11.60 2.80 14.49
CA ASN A 4 11.08 3.77 13.54
C ASN A 4 9.70 3.28 13.11
N GLU A 5 8.65 3.95 13.57
CA GLU A 5 7.27 3.66 13.14
C GLU A 5 7.17 3.99 11.65
N LYS A 6 7.43 3.00 10.80
CA LYS A 6 7.09 3.10 9.38
C LYS A 6 5.59 3.26 9.26
N LYS A 7 5.15 4.33 8.60
CA LYS A 7 3.73 4.52 8.31
C LYS A 7 3.22 3.34 7.47
N VAL A 8 2.11 2.79 7.91
CA VAL A 8 1.42 1.68 7.23
C VAL A 8 0.22 2.25 6.48
N ALA A 9 0.08 1.88 5.20
CA ALA A 9 -1.08 2.21 4.40
C ALA A 9 -1.89 0.93 4.12
N LEU A 10 -3.20 0.96 4.43
CA LEU A 10 -4.16 -0.06 4.03
C LEU A 10 -4.91 0.44 2.79
N ILE A 11 -4.83 -0.30 1.68
CA ILE A 11 -5.45 0.06 0.41
C ILE A 11 -6.43 -1.06 -0.01
N THR A 12 -7.66 -0.70 -0.33
CA THR A 12 -8.69 -1.60 -0.87
C THR A 12 -8.90 -1.34 -2.37
N GLY A 13 -9.54 -2.29 -3.09
CA GLY A 13 -9.73 -2.17 -4.53
C GLY A 13 -8.42 -2.06 -5.31
N SER A 14 -7.34 -2.65 -4.78
CA SER A 14 -5.98 -2.35 -5.21
C SER A 14 -5.37 -3.34 -6.20
N THR A 15 -6.19 -4.25 -6.76
CA THR A 15 -5.72 -5.25 -7.73
C THR A 15 -5.46 -4.63 -9.10
N HIS A 16 -6.19 -3.57 -9.48
CA HIS A 16 -6.11 -2.94 -10.80
C HIS A 16 -6.30 -1.41 -10.74
N GLY A 17 -6.10 -0.76 -11.90
CA GLY A 17 -6.39 0.66 -12.10
C GLY A 17 -5.74 1.58 -11.08
N ILE A 18 -6.53 2.52 -10.56
CA ILE A 18 -6.08 3.57 -9.64
C ILE A 18 -5.57 2.97 -8.33
N GLY A 19 -6.26 1.96 -7.77
CA GLY A 19 -5.84 1.33 -6.51
C GLY A 19 -4.45 0.70 -6.62
N LYS A 20 -4.14 0.06 -7.75
CA LYS A 20 -2.79 -0.47 -8.04
C LYS A 20 -1.74 0.65 -8.15
N ALA A 21 -2.07 1.75 -8.84
CA ALA A 21 -1.16 2.88 -8.98
C ALA A 21 -0.82 3.52 -7.61
N ILE A 22 -1.82 3.65 -6.73
CA ILE A 22 -1.64 4.17 -5.37
C ILE A 22 -0.69 3.29 -4.55
N VAL A 23 -0.87 1.96 -4.56
CA VAL A 23 0.02 1.04 -3.84
C VAL A 23 1.47 1.20 -4.29
N LEU A 24 1.70 1.24 -5.60
CA LEU A 24 3.05 1.35 -6.17
C LEU A 24 3.70 2.67 -5.76
N GLU A 25 2.95 3.77 -5.77
CA GLU A 25 3.51 5.06 -5.40
C GLU A 25 3.81 5.17 -3.91
N LEU A 26 2.91 4.69 -3.04
CA LEU A 26 3.15 4.66 -1.60
C LEU A 26 4.32 3.74 -1.21
N ALA A 27 4.48 2.61 -1.89
CA ALA A 27 5.61 1.72 -1.67
C ALA A 27 6.95 2.38 -2.06
N LYS A 28 7.01 3.11 -3.17
CA LYS A 28 8.21 3.89 -3.57
C LYS A 28 8.57 4.97 -2.56
N LEU A 29 7.57 5.58 -1.92
CA LEU A 29 7.77 6.56 -0.85
C LEU A 29 8.22 5.92 0.49
N GLY A 30 8.39 4.59 0.53
CA GLY A 30 8.95 3.86 1.66
C GLY A 30 7.93 3.44 2.73
N LEU A 31 6.63 3.56 2.44
CA LEU A 31 5.58 3.09 3.34
C LEU A 31 5.47 1.57 3.29
N SER A 32 5.05 0.98 4.42
CA SER A 32 4.61 -0.41 4.43
C SER A 32 3.17 -0.47 3.92
N THR A 33 2.90 -1.26 2.89
CA THR A 33 1.57 -1.33 2.28
C THR A 33 0.89 -2.66 2.58
N VAL A 34 -0.37 -2.59 3.03
CA VAL A 34 -1.29 -3.73 3.14
C VAL A 34 -2.35 -3.56 2.06
N ILE A 35 -2.53 -4.59 1.22
CA ILE A 35 -3.39 -4.50 0.04
C ILE A 35 -4.55 -5.50 0.12
N ASN A 36 -5.73 -5.07 -0.30
CA ASN A 36 -6.92 -5.91 -0.42
C ASN A 36 -7.62 -5.62 -1.75
N GLY A 37 -8.07 -6.66 -2.43
CA GLY A 37 -8.98 -6.51 -3.56
C GLY A 37 -9.49 -7.85 -4.05
N SER A 38 -10.60 -7.80 -4.79
CA SER A 38 -11.09 -8.95 -5.53
C SER A 38 -10.32 -9.06 -6.84
N SER A 39 -9.87 -10.26 -7.18
CA SER A 39 -9.22 -10.56 -8.47
C SER A 39 -10.05 -11.53 -9.31
N THR A 40 -11.37 -11.52 -9.08
CA THR A 40 -12.34 -12.29 -9.86
C THR A 40 -12.44 -11.78 -11.29
#